data_AF-A0A0S3J3G6-F1
#
_entry.id   AF-A0A0S3J3G6-F1
#
_cell.length_a   1.000
_cell.length_b   1.000
_cell.length_c   1.000
_cell.angle_alpha   90.00
_cell.angle_beta   90.00
_cell.angle_gamma   90.00
#
_symmetry.space_group_name_H-M   'P 1'
#
loop_
_entity.id
_entity.type
_entity.pdbx_description
1 polymer ?
#
loop_
_entity_poly.entity_id
_entity_poly.type
_entity_poly.pdbx_seq_one_letter_code
_entity_poly.pdbx_strand_id
1 'polypeptide(L)' 'MSCDRVEKSAQKLLATSHCLQASVQDDNIRTELFHLWEFIEELLPKFSASGFFRINQHIIPAFLSAMTSYIIIIIQFEM' A
#
# COMPACT_ATOMS: atom_id res chain seq x y z
N MET A 1 -8.03 5.91 -5.36
CA MET A 1 -8.37 6.33 -3.98
C MET A 1 -8.89 5.16 -3.15
N SER A 2 -9.86 4.36 -3.64
CA SER A 2 -10.38 3.20 -2.89
C SER A 2 -9.35 2.08 -2.67
N CYS A 3 -8.50 1.78 -3.66
CA CYS A 3 -7.42 0.78 -3.54
C CYS A 3 -6.40 1.10 -2.43
N ASP A 4 -5.94 2.35 -2.35
CA ASP A 4 -5.00 2.81 -1.32
C ASP A 4 -5.61 2.75 0.09
N ARG A 5 -6.93 2.98 0.21
CA ARG A 5 -7.66 2.81 1.48
C ARG A 5 -7.76 1.35 1.90
N VAL A 6 -7.98 0.43 0.95
CA VAL A 6 -8.02 -1.02 1.21
C VAL A 6 -6.63 -1.51 1.63
N GLU A 7 -5.57 -1.10 0.95
CA GLU A 7 -4.19 -1.47 1.28
C GLU A 7 -3.79 -0.95 2.68
N LYS A 8 -4.08 0.31 2.99
CA LYS A 8 -3.85 0.88 4.33
C LYS A 8 -4.70 0.24 5.42
N SER A 9 -5.94 -0.13 5.13
CA SER A 9 -6.82 -0.80 6.09
C SER A 9 -6.32 -2.20 6.41
N ALA A 10 -5.86 -2.95 5.40
CA ALA A 10 -5.26 -4.27 5.60
C ALA A 10 -3.95 -4.19 6.39
N GLN A 11 -3.10 -3.20 6.11
CA GLN A 11 -1.88 -2.95 6.90
C GLN A 11 -2.19 -2.61 8.36
N LYS A 12 -3.22 -1.81 8.64
CA LYS A 12 -3.67 -1.55 10.02
C LYS A 12 -4.18 -2.83 10.69
N LEU A 13 -4.88 -3.69 9.96
CA LEU A 13 -5.38 -4.96 10.47
C LEU A 13 -4.22 -5.88 10.89
N LEU A 14 -3.19 -6.00 10.04
CA LEU A 14 -1.96 -6.76 10.35
C LEU A 14 -1.22 -6.21 11.56
N ALA A 15 -1.02 -4.90 11.64
CA ALA A 15 -0.35 -4.28 12.78
C ALA A 15 -1.12 -4.51 14.09
N THR A 16 -2.45 -4.48 14.03
CA THR A 16 -3.30 -4.70 15.20
C THR A 16 -3.29 -6.17 15.62
N SER A 17 -3.31 -7.13 14.68
CA SER A 17 -3.23 -8.55 15.02
C SER A 17 -1.88 -8.90 15.63
N HIS A 18 -0.77 -8.36 15.12
CA HIS A 18 0.56 -8.57 15.71
C HIS A 18 0.65 -8.01 17.14
N CYS A 19 0.12 -6.81 17.37
CA CYS A 19 0.13 -6.18 18.69
C CYS A 19 -0.73 -6.97 19.69
N LEU A 20 -1.90 -7.46 19.23
CA LEU A 20 -2.79 -8.29 20.05
C LEU A 20 -2.16 -9.65 20.36
N GLN A 21 -1.44 -10.25 19.40
CA GLN A 21 -0.72 -11.50 19.57
C GLN A 21 0.38 -11.40 20.65
N ALA A 22 1.08 -10.24 20.71
CA ALA A 22 2.07 -9.98 21.74
C ALA A 22 1.48 -9.79 23.15
N SER A 23 0.19 -9.43 23.24
CA SER A 23 -0.52 -9.18 24.51
C SER A 23 -1.28 -10.41 25.04
N VAL A 24 -1.47 -11.45 24.21
CA VAL A 24 -2.24 -12.64 24.57
C VAL A 24 -1.34 -13.70 25.20
N GLN A 25 -1.72 -14.17 26.40
CA GLN A 25 -1.00 -15.24 27.13
C GLN A 25 -1.49 -16.65 26.76
N ASP A 26 -2.63 -16.78 26.07
CA ASP A 26 -3.19 -18.05 25.64
C ASP A 26 -2.56 -18.50 24.31
N ASP A 27 -1.77 -19.57 24.34
CA ASP A 27 -1.04 -20.09 23.18
C ASP A 27 -1.98 -20.55 22.04
N ASN A 28 -3.21 -20.98 22.33
CA ASN A 28 -4.17 -21.36 21.28
C ASN A 28 -4.64 -20.14 20.49
N ILE A 29 -5.02 -19.08 21.20
CA ILE A 29 -5.45 -17.81 20.60
C ILE A 29 -4.29 -17.15 19.85
N ARG A 30 -3.07 -17.27 20.37
CA ARG A 30 -1.86 -16.78 19.71
C ARG A 30 -1.61 -17.47 18.37
N THR A 31 -1.89 -18.77 18.30
CA THR A 31 -1.72 -19.58 17.08
C THR A 31 -2.79 -19.25 16.05
N GLU A 32 -4.06 -19.08 16.45
CA GLU A 32 -5.10 -18.63 15.52
C GLU A 32 -4.84 -17.21 14.99
N LEU A 33 -4.36 -16.28 15.83
CA LEU A 33 -3.96 -14.95 15.39
C LEU A 33 -2.81 -14.98 14.39
N PHE A 34 -1.89 -15.95 14.53
CA PHE A 34 -0.81 -16.15 13.57
C PHE A 34 -1.35 -16.56 12.20
N HIS A 35 -2.23 -17.57 12.16
CA HIS A 35 -2.85 -18.01 10.91
C HIS A 35 -3.72 -16.92 10.28
N LEU A 36 -4.40 -16.13 11.10
CA LEU A 36 -5.20 -15.01 10.62
C LEU A 36 -4.32 -13.90 10.03
N TRP A 37 -3.16 -13.60 10.64
CA TRP A 37 -2.17 -12.71 10.03
C TRP A 37 -1.72 -13.26 8.69
N GLU A 38 -1.21 -14.50 8.65
CA GLU A 38 -0.65 -15.12 7.45
C GLU A 38 -1.66 -15.07 6.29
N PHE A 39 -2.92 -15.38 6.58
CA PHE A 39 -4.02 -15.28 5.63
C PHE A 39 -4.24 -13.84 5.12
N ILE A 40 -4.21 -12.82 6.00
CA ILE A 40 -4.38 -11.42 5.60
C ILE A 40 -3.18 -10.93 4.78
N GLU A 41 -1.97 -11.37 5.11
CA GLU A 41 -0.75 -11.03 4.38
C GLU A 41 -0.77 -11.57 2.94
N GLU A 42 -1.25 -12.81 2.77
CA GLU A 42 -1.44 -13.41 1.45
C GLU A 42 -2.60 -12.77 0.67
N LEU A 43 -3.69 -12.40 1.35
CA LEU A 43 -4.84 -11.75 0.73
C LEU A 43 -4.58 -10.30 0.32
N LEU A 44 -3.51 -9.68 0.83
CA LEU A 44 -3.30 -8.24 0.72
C LEU A 44 -3.19 -7.84 -0.75
N PRO A 45 -4.21 -7.17 -1.32
CA PRO A 45 -4.25 -6.93 -2.75
C PRO A 45 -3.19 -5.89 -3.11
N LYS A 46 -2.09 -6.35 -3.73
CA LYS A 46 -1.08 -5.48 -4.32
C LYS A 46 -1.64 -4.93 -5.63
N PHE A 47 -2.38 -3.82 -5.55
CA PHE A 47 -2.93 -3.15 -6.73
C PHE A 47 -1.78 -2.55 -7.56
N SER A 48 -1.36 -3.29 -8.58
CA SER A 48 -0.37 -2.85 -9.56
C SER A 48 -1.01 -2.76 -10.95
N ALA A 49 -0.73 -1.68 -11.67
CA ALA A 49 -1.04 -1.58 -13.08
C ALA A 49 0.06 -2.34 -13.84
N SER A 50 -0.31 -3.51 -14.38
CA SER A 50 0.58 -4.35 -15.23
C SER A 50 1.93 -4.73 -14.60
N GLY A 51 2.08 -4.72 -13.26
CA GLY A 51 3.35 -5.01 -12.58
C GLY A 51 4.42 -3.91 -12.68
N PHE A 52 4.22 -2.87 -13.50
CA PHE A 52 5.19 -1.78 -13.69
C PHE A 52 4.99 -0.65 -12.68
N PHE A 53 3.76 -0.41 -12.23
CA PHE A 53 3.45 0.70 -11.33
C PHE A 53 2.48 0.27 -10.24
N ARG A 54 2.85 0.45 -8.96
CA ARG A 54 1.88 0.34 -7.85
C ARG A 54 0.89 1.48 -7.98
N ILE A 55 -0.41 1.19 -8.08
CA ILE A 55 -1.47 2.21 -8.17
C ILE A 55 -1.61 2.88 -6.79
N ASN A 56 -0.64 3.71 -6.46
CA ASN A 56 -0.61 4.52 -5.25
C ASN A 56 -1.17 5.91 -5.59
N GLN A 57 -1.83 6.55 -4.62
CA GLN A 57 -2.36 7.92 -4.73
C GLN A 57 -1.30 8.94 -5.19
N HIS A 58 -0.02 8.62 -5.00
CA HIS A 58 1.11 9.45 -5.40
C HIS A 58 1.42 9.45 -6.92
N ILE A 59 0.85 8.53 -7.72
CA ILE A 59 1.10 8.47 -9.17
C ILE A 59 0.56 9.70 -9.90
N ILE A 60 -0.66 10.14 -9.56
CA ILE A 60 -1.30 11.28 -10.23
C ILE A 60 -0.48 12.56 -10.04
N PRO A 61 -0.08 12.96 -8.81
CA PRO A 61 0.76 14.14 -8.63
C PRO A 61 2.17 13.98 -9.24
N ALA A 62 2.77 12.79 -9.19
CA ALA A 62 4.07 12.55 -9.82
C ALA A 62 4.00 12.71 -11.36
N PHE A 63 2.94 12.19 -11.98
CA PHE A 63 2.69 12.35 -13.41
C PHE A 63 2.50 13.82 -13.80
N LEU A 64 1.67 14.56 -13.06
CA LEU A 64 1.47 15.99 -13.31
C LEU A 64 2.77 16.80 -13.13
N SER A 65 3.58 16.45 -12.12
CA SER A 65 4.89 17.07 -11.91
C SER A 65 5.81 16.81 -13.10
N ALA A 66 5.95 15.56 -13.54
CA ALA A 66 6.80 15.20 -14.67
C ALA A 66 6.35 15.88 -15.97
N MET A 67 5.04 15.91 -16.22
CA MET A 67 4.46 16.61 -17.36
C MET A 67 4.77 18.11 -17.33
N THR A 68 4.60 18.75 -16.17
CA THR A 68 4.88 20.19 -16.00
C THR A 68 6.36 20.49 -16.21
N SER A 69 7.26 19.69 -15.62
CA SER A 69 8.70 19.82 -15.82
C SER A 69 9.09 19.68 -17.29
N TYR A 70 8.48 18.72 -18.00
CA TYR A 70 8.74 18.52 -19.43
C TYR A 70 8.25 19.70 -20.28
N ILE A 71 7.06 20.23 -19.99
CA ILE A 71 6.53 21.44 -20.67
C ILE A 71 7.47 22.63 -20.44
N ILE A 72 7.95 22.84 -19.21
CA ILE A 72 8.89 23.92 -18.88
C ILE A 72 10.19 23.77 -19.69
N ILE A 73 10.72 22.54 -19.78
CA ILE A 73 11.92 22.26 -20.58
C ILE A 73 11.67 22.62 -22.05
N ILE A 74 10.57 22.15 -22.65
CA ILE A 74 10.23 22.49 -24.03
C ILE A 74 10.18 24.00 -24.24
N ILE A 75 9.50 24.73 -23.35
CA ILE A 75 9.39 26.20 -23.43
C ILE A 75 10.78 26.87 -23.33
N GLN A 76 11.67 26.37 -22.47
CA GLN A 76 13.02 26.92 -22.33
C GLN A 76 13.92 26.62 -23.54
N PHE A 77 13.68 25.51 -24.25
CA PHE A 77 14.47 25.11 -25.42
C PHE A 77 13.90 25.62 -26.75
N GLU A 78 12.62 26.02 -26.79
CA GLU A 78 11.99 26.67 -27.95
C GLU A 78 12.13 28.21 -27.94
N MET A 79 12.60 28.81 -26.83
CA MET A 79 12.98 30.23 -26.74
C MET A 79 14.45 30.47 -27.11
#